data_AF-A0A4R3TQW9-F1
#
_entry.id   AF-A0A4R3TQW9-F1
#
_cell.length_a   1.000
_cell.length_b   1.000
_cell.length_c   1.000
_cell.angle_alpha   90.00
_cell.angle_beta   90.00
_cell.angle_gamma   90.00
#
_symmetry.space_group_name_H-M   'P 1'
#
loop_
_entity.id
_entity.type
_entity.pdbx_description
1 polymer ?
#
loop_
_entity_poly.entity_id
_entity_poly.type
_entity_poly.pdbx_seq_one_letter_code
_entity_poly.pdbx_strand_id
1 'polypeptide(L)'
;MIDEDLRLRAKRLLGGQYRVDDLDRFYLDLRERTHGRASFREIGDFVAHRGERNRGPVTQVARDVLTSVTVWSLQFRGKKPTYPELAQAARANFRLASDEQIKNGCGLERSAVKRILDRVLPGFESGKPTSNLSDEELRVLQYIANRFIWKPTFTDDEVVQDFCDVLVLNNIVLEDDRPSLLAEREFISLYALIRMHGTTIVLKDGTTAQLLAGYANKHDVLEVKVQIEFNDGPKPISAPVCMYATTLKPEDHCDVSLLALPDDYLARVWRMPLEIGDNGKLRRVAS
;
A
#
# COMPACT_ATOMS: atom_id res chain seq x y z
N MET A 1 -11.87 31.75 -0.56
CA MET A 1 -12.86 31.20 0.40
C MET A 1 -12.45 29.79 0.83
N ILE A 2 -12.24 28.86 -0.11
CA ILE A 2 -11.74 27.50 0.19
C ILE A 2 -10.41 27.53 0.98
N ASP A 3 -9.37 28.20 0.45
CA ASP A 3 -8.07 28.23 1.14
C ASP A 3 -8.12 28.89 2.52
N GLU A 4 -9.05 29.83 2.75
CA GLU A 4 -9.24 30.44 4.07
C GLU A 4 -9.89 29.47 5.06
N ASP A 5 -10.89 28.70 4.63
CA ASP A 5 -11.45 27.60 5.41
C ASP A 5 -10.37 26.57 5.76
N LEU A 6 -9.53 26.18 4.79
CA LEU A 6 -8.42 25.26 5.02
C LEU A 6 -7.41 25.82 6.02
N ARG A 7 -7.08 27.12 5.99
CA ARG A 7 -6.22 27.75 7.01
C ARG A 7 -6.82 27.69 8.41
N LEU A 8 -8.13 27.90 8.53
CA LEU A 8 -8.81 27.78 9.83
C LEU A 8 -8.80 26.34 10.36
N ARG A 9 -8.94 25.35 9.48
CA ARG A 9 -8.77 23.93 9.81
C ARG A 9 -7.34 23.61 10.23
N ALA A 10 -6.36 24.18 9.54
CA ALA A 10 -4.95 23.94 9.85
C ALA A 10 -4.60 24.51 11.23
N LYS A 11 -5.11 25.70 11.57
CA LYS A 11 -4.99 26.27 12.92
C LYS A 11 -5.58 25.36 14.00
N ARG A 12 -6.70 24.68 13.73
CA ARG A 12 -7.28 23.70 14.67
C ARG A 12 -6.38 22.49 14.83
N LEU A 13 -5.93 21.91 13.72
CA LEU A 13 -5.03 20.76 13.72
C LEU A 13 -3.74 21.07 14.50
N LEU A 14 -3.08 22.19 14.20
CA LEU A 14 -1.89 22.68 14.90
C LEU A 14 -2.12 22.99 16.39
N GLY A 15 -3.37 23.24 16.78
CA GLY A 15 -3.78 23.44 18.17
C GLY A 15 -4.17 22.14 18.89
N GLY A 16 -3.93 20.97 18.30
CA GLY A 16 -4.30 19.67 18.87
C GLY A 16 -5.81 19.37 18.83
N GLN A 17 -6.59 20.11 18.03
CA GLN A 17 -8.03 19.92 17.92
C GLN A 17 -8.35 18.94 16.76
N TYR A 18 -8.28 17.65 17.05
CA TYR A 18 -8.41 16.60 16.05
C TYR A 18 -9.85 16.43 15.57
N ARG A 19 -10.06 16.59 14.26
CA ARG A 19 -11.34 16.39 13.59
C ARG A 19 -11.13 15.69 12.26
N VAL A 20 -11.77 14.54 12.08
CA VAL A 20 -11.67 13.75 10.84
C VAL A 20 -12.14 14.57 9.63
N ASP A 21 -13.21 15.36 9.80
CA ASP A 21 -13.74 16.24 8.77
C ASP A 21 -12.75 17.32 8.30
N ASP A 22 -11.77 17.70 9.14
CA ASP A 22 -10.73 18.64 8.75
C ASP A 22 -9.77 17.99 7.75
N LEU A 23 -9.37 16.74 8.02
CA LEU A 23 -8.58 15.94 7.08
C LEU A 23 -9.34 15.64 5.79
N ASP A 24 -10.64 15.31 5.86
CA ASP A 24 -11.47 15.13 4.66
C ASP A 24 -11.38 16.35 3.74
N ARG A 25 -11.48 17.55 4.31
CA ARG A 25 -11.45 18.80 3.54
C ARG A 25 -10.08 19.07 2.95
N PHE A 26 -8.99 18.87 3.68
CA PHE A 26 -7.65 18.98 3.09
C PHE A 26 -7.49 18.04 1.90
N TYR A 27 -7.82 16.77 2.08
CA TYR A 27 -7.61 15.75 1.07
C TYR A 27 -8.51 15.94 -0.16
N LEU A 28 -9.76 16.38 0.01
CA LEU A 28 -10.68 16.64 -1.10
C LEU A 28 -10.32 17.94 -1.85
N ASP A 29 -10.09 19.04 -1.12
CA ASP A 29 -9.94 20.37 -1.72
C ASP A 29 -8.52 20.63 -2.26
N LEU A 30 -7.52 19.83 -1.85
CA LEU A 30 -6.15 19.87 -2.35
C LEU A 30 -5.79 18.70 -3.29
N ARG A 31 -6.74 17.79 -3.57
CA ARG A 31 -6.48 16.57 -4.38
C ARG A 31 -5.94 16.83 -5.78
N GLU A 32 -6.33 17.95 -6.39
CA GLU A 32 -5.85 18.35 -7.73
C GLU A 32 -4.58 19.23 -7.64
N ARG A 33 -4.20 19.68 -6.44
CA ARG A 33 -3.05 20.55 -6.16
C ARG A 33 -1.98 19.86 -5.31
N THR A 34 -1.67 18.60 -5.60
CA THR A 34 -0.78 17.79 -4.75
C THR A 34 0.70 17.96 -5.03
N HIS A 35 1.09 18.72 -6.06
CA HIS A 35 2.51 18.91 -6.42
C HIS A 35 3.31 17.61 -6.58
N GLY A 36 2.67 16.55 -7.07
CA GLY A 36 3.32 15.25 -7.29
C GLY A 36 3.42 14.35 -6.06
N ARG A 37 2.88 14.77 -4.91
CA ARG A 37 2.78 13.97 -3.68
C ARG A 37 1.74 12.87 -3.84
N ALA A 38 2.22 11.66 -4.12
CA ALA A 38 1.41 10.54 -4.61
C ALA A 38 0.54 9.95 -3.50
N SER A 39 1.06 9.85 -2.27
CA SER A 39 0.29 9.32 -1.16
C SER A 39 -0.86 10.26 -0.79
N PHE A 40 -0.62 11.58 -0.82
CA PHE A 40 -1.68 12.55 -0.57
C PHE A 40 -2.84 12.41 -1.57
N ARG A 41 -2.49 12.34 -2.86
CA ARG A 41 -3.49 12.14 -3.91
C ARG A 41 -4.25 10.85 -3.69
N GLU A 42 -3.55 9.75 -3.41
CA GLU A 42 -4.17 8.44 -3.25
C GLU A 42 -5.11 8.39 -2.04
N ILE A 43 -4.74 9.00 -0.90
CA ILE A 43 -5.64 9.13 0.25
C ILE A 43 -6.87 9.97 -0.11
N GLY A 44 -6.72 11.14 -0.76
CA GLY A 44 -7.87 11.94 -1.18
C GLY A 44 -8.78 11.24 -2.19
N ASP A 45 -8.21 10.33 -2.97
CA ASP A 45 -8.93 9.43 -3.86
C ASP A 45 -9.76 8.38 -3.08
N PHE A 46 -9.24 7.84 -1.98
CA PHE A 46 -10.01 6.98 -1.06
C PHE A 46 -11.13 7.75 -0.34
N VAL A 47 -10.89 9.01 0.03
CA VAL A 47 -11.93 9.88 0.61
C VAL A 47 -13.07 10.11 -0.37
N ALA A 48 -12.75 10.42 -1.63
CA ALA A 48 -13.75 10.68 -2.66
C ALA A 48 -14.51 9.42 -3.12
N HIS A 49 -13.85 8.25 -3.11
CA HIS A 49 -14.39 7.00 -3.66
C HIS A 49 -14.09 5.79 -2.76
N ARG A 50 -14.79 5.71 -1.63
CA ARG A 50 -14.56 4.70 -0.58
C ARG A 50 -15.07 3.28 -0.91
N GLY A 51 -15.98 3.14 -1.87
CA GLY A 51 -16.62 1.85 -2.15
C GLY A 51 -15.72 0.87 -2.90
N GLU A 52 -15.43 1.21 -4.16
CA GLU A 52 -14.63 0.37 -5.06
C GLU A 52 -13.54 1.20 -5.73
N ARG A 53 -12.34 0.60 -5.84
CA ARG A 53 -11.14 1.19 -6.44
C ARG A 53 -10.62 0.27 -7.54
N ASN A 54 -10.43 0.83 -8.73
CA ASN A 54 -9.90 0.11 -9.89
C ASN A 54 -8.61 0.74 -10.47
N ARG A 55 -8.11 1.80 -9.83
CA ARG A 55 -6.91 2.56 -10.20
C ARG A 55 -6.20 3.11 -8.96
N GLY A 56 -5.06 3.74 -9.15
CA GLY A 56 -4.23 4.32 -8.09
C GLY A 56 -3.05 3.42 -7.67
N PRO A 57 -2.03 3.98 -7.00
CA PRO A 57 -0.85 3.23 -6.57
C PRO A 57 -1.17 1.98 -5.75
N VAL A 58 -2.12 2.04 -4.80
CA VAL A 58 -2.46 0.88 -3.95
C VAL A 58 -3.05 -0.24 -4.80
N THR A 59 -3.97 0.08 -5.71
CA THR A 59 -4.55 -0.90 -6.63
C THR A 59 -3.49 -1.51 -7.55
N GLN A 60 -2.55 -0.70 -8.05
CA GLN A 60 -1.46 -1.20 -8.90
C GLN A 60 -0.53 -2.16 -8.15
N VAL A 61 -0.13 -1.80 -6.93
CA VAL A 61 0.71 -2.66 -6.07
C VAL A 61 -0.03 -3.95 -5.75
N ALA A 62 -1.31 -3.91 -5.38
CA ALA A 62 -2.10 -5.11 -5.12
C ALA A 62 -2.19 -6.05 -6.34
N ARG A 63 -2.36 -5.50 -7.56
CA ARG A 63 -2.33 -6.28 -8.81
C ARG A 63 -0.97 -6.90 -9.10
N ASP A 64 0.10 -6.16 -8.84
CA ASP A 64 1.46 -6.67 -9.03
C ASP A 64 1.78 -7.78 -8.03
N VAL A 65 1.39 -7.60 -6.76
CA VAL A 65 1.50 -8.61 -5.71
C VAL A 65 0.70 -9.85 -6.09
N LEU A 66 -0.56 -9.72 -6.51
CA LEU A 66 -1.36 -10.84 -6.99
C LEU A 66 -0.66 -11.59 -8.12
N THR A 67 -0.15 -10.87 -9.11
CA THR A 67 0.57 -11.48 -10.24
C THR A 67 1.79 -12.26 -9.76
N SER A 68 2.57 -11.66 -8.84
CA SER A 68 3.75 -12.27 -8.23
C SER A 68 3.42 -13.54 -7.46
N VAL A 69 2.47 -13.48 -6.52
CA VAL A 69 2.09 -14.63 -5.69
C VAL A 69 1.38 -15.72 -6.49
N THR A 70 0.64 -15.35 -7.54
CA THR A 70 -0.01 -16.32 -8.44
C THR A 70 1.04 -17.21 -9.08
N VAL A 71 2.07 -16.63 -9.69
CA VAL A 71 3.14 -17.38 -10.37
C VAL A 71 4.00 -18.15 -9.37
N TRP A 72 4.45 -17.48 -8.30
CA TRP A 72 5.28 -18.11 -7.26
C TRP A 72 4.60 -19.32 -6.59
N SER A 73 3.26 -19.27 -6.43
CA SER A 73 2.49 -20.34 -5.78
C SER A 73 2.15 -21.52 -6.69
N LEU A 74 2.36 -21.44 -8.01
CA LEU A 74 1.99 -22.52 -8.95
C LEU A 74 2.68 -23.85 -8.59
N GLN A 75 3.94 -23.81 -8.17
CA GLN A 75 4.68 -25.01 -7.78
C GLN A 75 4.03 -25.74 -6.59
N PHE A 76 3.50 -25.01 -5.60
CA PHE A 76 2.80 -25.59 -4.44
C PHE A 76 1.44 -26.17 -4.83
N ARG A 77 0.92 -25.76 -5.99
CA ARG A 77 -0.33 -26.25 -6.59
C ARG A 77 -0.09 -27.31 -7.66
N GLY A 78 1.14 -27.83 -7.80
CA GLY A 78 1.50 -28.85 -8.79
C GLY A 78 1.47 -28.36 -10.24
N LYS A 79 1.50 -27.05 -10.47
CA LYS A 79 1.46 -26.40 -11.79
C LYS A 79 2.83 -25.81 -12.13
N LYS A 80 3.11 -25.67 -13.43
CA LYS A 80 4.29 -24.94 -13.93
C LYS A 80 3.84 -23.64 -14.60
N PRO A 81 4.54 -22.51 -14.39
CA PRO A 81 4.22 -21.28 -15.09
C PRO A 81 4.53 -21.38 -16.57
N THR A 82 3.67 -20.79 -17.39
CA THR A 82 3.90 -20.54 -18.81
C THR A 82 4.89 -19.38 -19.00
N TYR A 83 5.48 -19.25 -20.18
CA TYR A 83 6.36 -18.12 -20.48
C TYR A 83 5.66 -16.75 -20.36
N PRO A 84 4.42 -16.56 -20.84
CA PRO A 84 3.71 -15.30 -20.63
C PRO A 84 3.47 -14.98 -19.15
N GLU A 85 3.16 -15.98 -18.31
CA GLU A 85 3.02 -15.79 -16.86
C GLU A 85 4.34 -15.36 -16.21
N LEU A 86 5.47 -16.00 -16.58
CA LEU A 86 6.79 -15.59 -16.11
C LEU A 86 7.12 -14.15 -16.51
N ALA A 87 6.77 -13.72 -17.72
CA ALA A 87 6.98 -12.34 -18.14
C ALA A 87 6.14 -11.35 -17.33
N GLN A 88 4.87 -11.70 -17.06
CA GLN A 88 4.00 -10.87 -16.24
C GLN A 88 4.50 -10.75 -14.81
N ALA A 89 4.89 -11.87 -14.19
CA ALA A 89 5.49 -11.87 -12.86
C ALA A 89 6.80 -11.09 -12.84
N ALA A 90 7.64 -11.22 -13.86
CA ALA A 90 8.88 -10.46 -13.95
C ALA A 90 8.64 -8.94 -13.98
N ARG A 91 7.67 -8.46 -14.78
CA ARG A 91 7.32 -7.03 -14.80
C ARG A 91 6.75 -6.55 -13.47
N ALA A 92 5.89 -7.35 -12.83
CA ALA A 92 5.32 -7.04 -11.53
C ALA A 92 6.41 -6.96 -10.44
N ASN A 93 7.24 -7.99 -10.34
CA ASN A 93 8.34 -8.07 -9.40
C ASN A 93 9.37 -6.96 -9.61
N PHE A 94 9.66 -6.57 -10.86
CA PHE A 94 10.54 -5.44 -11.12
C PHE A 94 9.97 -4.11 -10.60
N ARG A 95 8.65 -3.89 -10.72
CA ARG A 95 7.99 -2.70 -10.14
C ARG A 95 7.99 -2.71 -8.61
N LEU A 96 7.79 -3.89 -8.00
CA LEU A 96 7.72 -4.05 -6.56
C LEU A 96 9.09 -4.00 -5.88
N ALA A 97 10.11 -4.60 -6.49
CA ALA A 97 11.44 -4.70 -5.90
C ALA A 97 12.03 -3.32 -5.59
N SER A 98 12.74 -3.18 -4.48
CA SER A 98 13.57 -2.00 -4.19
C SER A 98 14.87 -2.05 -5.00
N ASP A 99 15.57 -0.92 -5.07
CA ASP A 99 16.89 -0.86 -5.73
C ASP A 99 17.91 -1.77 -5.03
N GLU A 100 17.84 -1.82 -3.70
CA GLU A 100 18.64 -2.74 -2.89
C GLU A 100 18.33 -4.22 -3.21
N GLN A 101 17.05 -4.59 -3.31
CA GLN A 101 16.66 -5.96 -3.67
C GLN A 101 17.15 -6.33 -5.08
N ILE A 102 17.02 -5.40 -6.04
CA ILE A 102 17.54 -5.60 -7.40
C ILE A 102 19.06 -5.74 -7.39
N LYS A 103 19.76 -4.89 -6.65
CA LYS A 103 21.23 -4.94 -6.55
C LYS A 103 21.71 -6.24 -5.92
N ASN A 104 21.13 -6.63 -4.79
CA ASN A 104 21.50 -7.85 -4.07
C ASN A 104 21.12 -9.12 -4.83
N GLY A 105 19.99 -9.09 -5.55
CA GLY A 105 19.46 -10.24 -6.28
C GLY A 105 20.08 -10.47 -7.66
N CYS A 106 20.26 -9.40 -8.42
CA CYS A 106 20.73 -9.46 -9.80
C CYS A 106 22.22 -9.08 -9.94
N GLY A 107 22.80 -8.39 -8.95
CA GLY A 107 24.15 -7.81 -9.03
C GLY A 107 24.22 -6.52 -9.86
N LEU A 108 23.07 -5.98 -10.28
CA LEU A 108 22.97 -4.91 -11.27
C LEU A 108 22.14 -3.73 -10.75
N GLU A 109 22.34 -2.56 -11.35
CA GLU A 109 21.47 -1.40 -11.13
C GLU A 109 20.10 -1.58 -11.79
N ARG A 110 19.06 -0.94 -11.24
CA ARG A 110 17.69 -1.00 -11.78
C ARG A 110 17.63 -0.67 -13.28
N SER A 111 18.38 0.34 -13.74
CA SER A 111 18.39 0.76 -15.14
C SER A 111 19.00 -0.29 -16.08
N ALA A 112 19.97 -1.07 -15.61
CA ALA A 112 20.53 -2.19 -16.36
C ALA A 112 19.55 -3.36 -16.41
N VAL A 113 18.94 -3.72 -15.28
CA VAL A 113 17.89 -4.75 -15.21
C VAL A 113 16.71 -4.40 -16.10
N LYS A 114 16.26 -3.14 -16.11
CA LYS A 114 15.19 -2.68 -17.00
C LYS A 114 15.51 -2.94 -18.46
N ARG A 115 16.71 -2.59 -18.92
CA ARG A 115 17.13 -2.80 -20.31
C ARG A 115 17.14 -4.28 -20.69
N ILE A 116 17.58 -5.14 -19.78
CA ILE A 116 17.54 -6.60 -19.98
C ILE A 116 16.10 -7.10 -20.11
N LEU A 117 15.23 -6.72 -19.16
CA LEU A 117 13.82 -7.13 -19.18
C LEU A 117 13.11 -6.64 -20.44
N ASP A 118 13.31 -5.38 -20.84
CA ASP A 118 12.71 -4.81 -22.05
C ASP A 118 13.17 -5.53 -23.34
N ARG A 119 14.39 -6.08 -23.35
CA ARG A 119 14.92 -6.89 -24.46
C ARG A 119 14.37 -8.31 -24.47
N VAL A 120 14.30 -8.96 -23.31
CA VAL A 120 14.07 -10.41 -23.21
C VAL A 120 12.58 -10.76 -23.08
N LEU A 121 11.81 -9.98 -22.31
CA LEU A 121 10.42 -10.31 -22.00
C LEU A 121 9.48 -10.37 -23.23
N PRO A 122 9.64 -9.59 -24.31
CA PRO A 122 8.78 -9.74 -25.50
C PRO A 122 8.75 -11.16 -26.09
N GLY A 123 9.89 -11.89 -26.03
CA GLY A 123 9.93 -13.30 -26.44
C GLY A 123 9.12 -14.21 -25.52
N PHE A 124 9.20 -13.98 -24.21
CA PHE A 124 8.40 -14.72 -23.22
C PHE A 124 6.91 -14.41 -23.33
N GLU A 125 6.54 -13.14 -23.55
CA GLU A 125 5.16 -12.68 -23.74
C GLU A 125 4.50 -13.34 -24.95
N SER A 126 5.26 -13.55 -26.04
CA SER A 126 4.79 -14.24 -27.24
C SER A 126 4.89 -15.77 -27.17
N GLY A 127 5.35 -16.33 -26.04
CA GLY A 127 5.57 -17.77 -25.86
C GLY A 127 6.76 -18.34 -26.66
N LYS A 128 7.63 -17.48 -27.19
CA LYS A 128 8.78 -17.81 -28.04
C LYS A 128 10.05 -17.14 -27.48
N PRO A 129 10.54 -17.53 -26.29
CA PRO A 129 11.74 -16.96 -25.72
C PRO A 129 12.95 -17.25 -26.62
N THR A 130 13.90 -16.32 -26.67
CA THR A 130 15.17 -16.52 -27.38
C THR A 130 15.92 -17.70 -26.76
N SER A 131 16.41 -18.63 -27.59
CA SER A 131 17.13 -19.82 -27.11
C SER A 131 18.49 -19.52 -26.49
N ASN A 132 19.07 -18.35 -26.78
CA ASN A 132 20.44 -17.98 -26.39
C ASN A 132 20.42 -16.76 -25.47
N LEU A 133 19.97 -16.95 -24.23
CA LEU A 133 20.12 -15.95 -23.19
C LEU A 133 21.57 -15.94 -22.69
N SER A 134 22.12 -14.76 -22.43
CA SER A 134 23.39 -14.66 -21.71
C SER A 134 23.23 -15.07 -20.24
N ASP A 135 24.33 -15.42 -19.57
CA ASP A 135 24.33 -15.74 -18.14
C ASP A 135 23.77 -14.59 -17.29
N GLU A 136 24.01 -13.35 -17.71
CA GLU A 136 23.46 -12.16 -17.07
C GLU A 136 21.94 -12.06 -17.21
N GLU A 137 21.42 -12.28 -18.42
CA GLU A 137 19.98 -12.28 -18.68
C GLU A 137 19.26 -13.40 -17.94
N LEU A 138 19.85 -14.59 -17.95
CA LEU A 138 19.34 -15.75 -17.24
C LEU A 138 19.27 -15.50 -15.73
N ARG A 139 20.33 -14.94 -15.14
CA ARG A 139 20.35 -14.57 -13.71
C ARG A 139 19.27 -13.54 -13.36
N VAL A 140 19.10 -12.50 -14.17
CA VAL A 140 18.05 -11.50 -13.97
C VAL A 140 16.68 -12.15 -14.00
N LEU A 141 16.39 -12.99 -14.99
CA LEU A 141 15.11 -13.69 -15.08
C LEU A 141 14.88 -14.65 -13.93
N GLN A 142 15.89 -15.43 -13.54
CA GLN A 142 15.78 -16.38 -12.42
C GLN A 142 15.45 -15.67 -11.11
N TYR A 143 16.03 -14.49 -10.87
CA TYR A 143 15.73 -13.71 -9.67
C TYR A 143 14.35 -13.04 -9.75
N ILE A 144 14.06 -12.31 -10.83
CA ILE A 144 12.88 -11.46 -10.93
C ILE A 144 11.60 -12.23 -11.31
N ALA A 145 11.66 -13.29 -12.12
CA ALA A 145 10.46 -13.93 -12.64
C ALA A 145 9.80 -14.95 -11.69
N ASN A 146 10.52 -15.46 -10.69
CA ASN A 146 10.04 -16.55 -9.83
C ASN A 146 10.19 -16.28 -8.32
N ARG A 147 10.15 -15.02 -7.91
CA ARG A 147 10.09 -14.63 -6.51
C ARG A 147 8.75 -14.03 -6.15
N PHE A 148 8.36 -14.22 -4.90
CA PHE A 148 7.33 -13.41 -4.28
C PHE A 148 7.97 -12.17 -3.69
N ILE A 149 7.84 -11.04 -4.39
CA ILE A 149 8.30 -9.73 -3.94
C ILE A 149 7.07 -8.90 -3.63
N TRP A 150 7.14 -8.16 -2.54
CA TRP A 150 6.13 -7.22 -2.12
C TRP A 150 6.78 -6.02 -1.42
N LYS A 151 6.02 -4.95 -1.24
CA LYS A 151 6.34 -3.87 -0.32
C LYS A 151 5.06 -3.09 -0.06
N PRO A 152 4.93 -2.40 1.08
CA PRO A 152 3.88 -1.42 1.25
C PRO A 152 3.89 -0.43 0.09
N THR A 153 2.70 0.02 -0.31
CA THR A 153 2.56 1.10 -1.28
C THR A 153 3.06 2.40 -0.68
N PHE A 154 2.72 2.63 0.60
CA PHE A 154 3.18 3.77 1.38
C PHE A 154 3.56 3.38 2.80
N THR A 155 4.42 4.19 3.42
CA THR A 155 4.62 4.24 4.87
C THR A 155 3.91 5.45 5.48
N ASP A 156 3.71 5.43 6.80
CA ASP A 156 3.23 6.60 7.55
C ASP A 156 4.16 7.82 7.41
N ASP A 157 5.47 7.61 7.41
CA ASP A 157 6.45 8.66 7.08
C ASP A 157 6.15 9.34 5.74
N GLU A 158 5.94 8.57 4.68
CA GLU A 158 5.64 9.11 3.34
C GLU A 158 4.30 9.87 3.34
N VAL A 159 3.27 9.30 3.97
CA VAL A 159 1.94 9.93 4.06
C VAL A 159 1.99 11.26 4.80
N VAL A 160 2.69 11.31 5.93
CA VAL A 160 2.79 12.51 6.77
C VAL A 160 3.65 13.58 6.10
N GLN A 161 4.77 13.21 5.48
CA GLN A 161 5.59 14.16 4.73
C GLN A 161 4.85 14.75 3.53
N ASP A 162 4.19 13.90 2.74
CA ASP A 162 3.36 14.34 1.61
C ASP A 162 2.24 15.28 2.07
N PHE A 163 1.60 15.00 3.21
CA PHE A 163 0.60 15.87 3.81
C PHE A 163 1.16 17.24 4.17
N CYS A 164 2.27 17.29 4.90
CA CYS A 164 2.93 18.54 5.27
C CYS A 164 3.31 19.35 4.03
N ASP A 165 3.94 18.70 3.06
CA ASP A 165 4.36 19.32 1.80
C ASP A 165 3.19 19.92 1.04
N VAL A 166 2.08 19.19 0.91
CA VAL A 166 0.90 19.70 0.19
C VAL A 166 0.33 20.94 0.88
N LEU A 167 0.25 20.96 2.22
CA LEU A 167 -0.27 22.11 2.95
C LEU A 167 0.66 23.33 2.84
N VAL A 168 1.99 23.15 2.92
CA VAL A 168 2.95 24.25 2.77
C VAL A 168 2.98 24.78 1.33
N LEU A 169 3.10 23.89 0.33
CA LEU A 169 3.20 24.29 -1.07
C LEU A 169 1.95 25.01 -1.59
N ASN A 170 0.79 24.75 -0.98
CA ASN A 170 -0.46 25.47 -1.24
C ASN A 170 -0.67 26.71 -0.36
N ASN A 171 0.29 27.10 0.48
CA ASN A 171 0.20 28.24 1.41
C ASN A 171 -1.02 28.14 2.36
N ILE A 172 -1.33 26.92 2.79
CA ILE A 172 -2.33 26.64 3.84
C ILE A 172 -1.70 26.76 5.23
N VAL A 173 -0.44 26.38 5.35
CA VAL A 173 0.41 26.68 6.50
C VAL A 173 1.72 27.31 6.03
N LEU A 174 2.50 27.85 6.95
CA LEU A 174 3.85 28.32 6.68
C LEU A 174 4.85 27.18 6.87
N GLU A 175 6.04 27.30 6.27
CA GLU A 175 7.12 26.33 6.47
C GLU A 175 7.56 26.25 7.95
N ASP A 176 7.46 27.37 8.68
CA ASP A 176 7.72 27.42 10.13
C ASP A 176 6.74 26.57 10.96
N ASP A 177 5.54 26.29 10.43
CA ASP A 177 4.54 25.41 11.08
C ASP A 177 4.83 23.92 10.83
N ARG A 178 5.76 23.57 9.95
CA ARG A 178 6.06 22.17 9.58
C ARG A 178 6.39 21.28 10.79
N PRO A 179 7.23 21.68 11.76
CA PRO A 179 7.51 20.84 12.92
C PRO A 179 6.24 20.50 13.72
N SER A 180 5.32 21.47 13.84
CA SER A 180 4.03 21.25 14.50
C SER A 180 3.13 20.32 13.70
N LEU A 181 3.08 20.44 12.36
CA LEU A 181 2.34 19.46 11.54
C LEU A 181 2.90 18.04 11.65
N LEU A 182 4.22 17.90 11.71
CA LEU A 182 4.86 16.59 11.87
C LEU A 182 4.56 15.95 13.23
N ALA A 183 4.29 16.75 14.26
CA ALA A 183 3.84 16.26 15.56
C ALA A 183 2.46 15.58 15.48
N GLU A 184 1.64 15.94 14.48
CA GLU A 184 0.30 15.37 14.25
C GLU A 184 0.32 14.05 13.46
N ARG A 185 1.50 13.44 13.33
CA ARG A 185 1.75 12.17 12.62
C ARG A 185 0.73 11.10 12.97
N GLU A 186 0.46 10.88 14.24
CA GLU A 186 -0.39 9.77 14.69
C GLU A 186 -1.81 9.92 14.13
N PHE A 187 -2.39 11.11 14.27
CA PHE A 187 -3.73 11.40 13.78
C PHE A 187 -3.83 11.29 12.26
N ILE A 188 -2.85 11.82 11.52
CA ILE A 188 -2.78 11.73 10.06
C ILE A 188 -2.66 10.26 9.61
N SER A 189 -1.84 9.47 10.31
CA SER A 189 -1.56 8.07 9.98
C SER A 189 -2.76 7.17 10.24
N LEU A 190 -3.44 7.36 11.38
CA LEU A 190 -4.70 6.67 11.69
C LEU A 190 -5.80 7.05 10.69
N TYR A 191 -5.84 8.31 10.29
CA TYR A 191 -6.81 8.77 9.29
C TYR A 191 -6.61 8.07 7.94
N ALA A 192 -5.37 7.98 7.45
CA ALA A 192 -5.07 7.23 6.23
C ALA A 192 -5.50 5.76 6.34
N LEU A 193 -5.23 5.12 7.49
CA LEU A 193 -5.62 3.75 7.77
C LEU A 193 -7.15 3.56 7.69
N ILE A 194 -7.97 4.41 8.33
CA ILE A 194 -9.44 4.27 8.29
C ILE A 194 -10.04 4.57 6.91
N ARG A 195 -9.37 5.41 6.11
CA ARG A 195 -9.80 5.73 4.75
C ARG A 195 -9.52 4.60 3.77
N MET A 196 -8.42 3.86 3.95
CA MET A 196 -8.18 2.65 3.17
C MET A 196 -9.03 1.47 3.64
N HIS A 197 -9.22 1.32 4.96
CA HIS A 197 -9.94 0.19 5.55
C HIS A 197 -11.38 0.03 5.01
N GLY A 198 -11.73 -1.20 4.66
CA GLY A 198 -13.03 -1.59 4.13
C GLY A 198 -13.19 -1.34 2.63
N THR A 199 -12.22 -0.71 1.98
CA THR A 199 -12.30 -0.44 0.54
C THR A 199 -12.11 -1.71 -0.27
N THR A 200 -12.96 -1.89 -1.29
CA THR A 200 -12.82 -2.99 -2.26
C THR A 200 -11.90 -2.55 -3.40
N ILE A 201 -10.93 -3.39 -3.76
CA ILE A 201 -10.02 -3.18 -4.89
C ILE A 201 -10.26 -4.23 -5.97
N VAL A 202 -10.33 -3.77 -7.22
CA VAL A 202 -10.48 -4.64 -8.40
C VAL A 202 -9.10 -5.12 -8.85
N LEU A 203 -8.88 -6.42 -8.75
CA LEU A 203 -7.65 -7.10 -9.13
C LEU A 203 -7.58 -7.32 -10.65
N LYS A 204 -6.45 -7.85 -11.12
CA LYS A 204 -6.11 -7.91 -12.55
C LYS A 204 -7.01 -8.88 -13.33
N ASP A 205 -7.45 -9.95 -12.69
CA ASP A 205 -8.33 -10.98 -13.25
C ASP A 205 -9.82 -10.63 -13.15
N GLY A 206 -10.14 -9.41 -12.70
CA GLY A 206 -11.51 -8.95 -12.47
C GLY A 206 -12.09 -9.40 -11.12
N THR A 207 -11.37 -10.19 -10.34
CA THR A 207 -11.77 -10.49 -8.96
C THR A 207 -11.58 -9.26 -8.07
N THR A 208 -12.15 -9.30 -6.87
CA THR A 208 -12.06 -8.22 -5.90
C THR A 208 -11.41 -8.70 -4.61
N ALA A 209 -10.61 -7.85 -3.99
CA ALA A 209 -10.14 -8.04 -2.62
C ALA A 209 -10.48 -6.83 -1.75
N GLN A 210 -10.51 -7.01 -0.44
CA GLN A 210 -10.72 -5.92 0.51
C GLN A 210 -9.40 -5.48 1.15
N LEU A 211 -9.29 -4.18 1.38
CA LEU A 211 -8.26 -3.59 2.23
C LEU A 211 -8.72 -3.64 3.68
N LEU A 212 -7.99 -4.34 4.53
CA LEU A 212 -8.35 -4.54 5.94
C LEU A 212 -7.24 -4.04 6.85
N ALA A 213 -7.62 -3.24 7.84
CA ALA A 213 -6.70 -2.76 8.85
C ALA A 213 -6.52 -3.82 9.95
N GLY A 214 -5.36 -3.79 10.59
CA GLY A 214 -5.03 -4.69 11.68
C GLY A 214 -3.61 -4.48 12.15
N TYR A 215 -3.10 -5.42 12.95
CA TYR A 215 -1.73 -5.39 13.47
C TYR A 215 -1.11 -6.79 13.54
N ALA A 216 -1.61 -7.71 12.72
CA ALA A 216 -1.12 -9.07 12.57
C ALA A 216 0.22 -9.15 11.80
N ASN A 217 1.27 -8.48 12.25
CA ASN A 217 2.61 -8.55 11.64
C ASN A 217 3.70 -8.81 12.67
N LYS A 218 4.89 -9.16 12.18
CA LYS A 218 6.09 -9.45 12.99
C LYS A 218 6.55 -8.31 13.91
N HIS A 219 6.03 -7.09 13.71
CA HIS A 219 6.40 -5.92 14.49
C HIS A 219 5.27 -5.44 15.40
N ASP A 220 4.11 -6.10 15.38
CA ASP A 220 2.90 -5.71 16.13
C ASP A 220 2.60 -4.21 15.99
N VAL A 221 2.63 -3.70 14.76
CA VAL A 221 2.26 -2.31 14.43
C VAL A 221 0.99 -2.26 13.59
N LEU A 222 0.29 -1.12 13.59
CA LEU A 222 -0.88 -0.94 12.74
C LEU A 222 -0.49 -0.95 11.25
N GLU A 223 -1.31 -1.59 10.43
CA GLU A 223 -1.13 -1.66 8.98
C GLU A 223 -2.47 -1.87 8.28
N VAL A 224 -2.48 -1.67 6.96
CA VAL A 224 -3.57 -2.09 6.08
C VAL A 224 -3.05 -3.14 5.13
N LYS A 225 -3.77 -4.25 5.00
CA LYS A 225 -3.44 -5.36 4.10
C LYS A 225 -4.50 -5.58 3.04
N VAL A 226 -4.07 -6.09 1.90
CA VAL A 226 -4.94 -6.85 1.00
C VAL A 226 -4.88 -8.32 1.39
N GLN A 227 -6.04 -8.99 1.41
CA GLN A 227 -6.13 -10.43 1.58
C GLN A 227 -6.26 -11.10 0.22
N ILE A 228 -5.26 -11.89 -0.18
CA ILE A 228 -5.26 -12.67 -1.42
C ILE A 228 -5.42 -14.15 -1.06
N GLU A 229 -6.37 -14.83 -1.71
CA GLU A 229 -6.69 -16.23 -1.42
C GLU A 229 -6.68 -17.07 -2.70
N PHE A 230 -6.11 -18.27 -2.61
CA PHE A 230 -6.13 -19.28 -3.67
C PHE A 230 -6.74 -20.57 -3.13
N ASN A 231 -7.84 -21.00 -3.74
CA ASN A 231 -8.60 -22.19 -3.31
C ASN A 231 -8.52 -23.35 -4.31
N ASP A 232 -7.62 -23.27 -5.29
CA ASP A 232 -7.49 -24.24 -6.39
C ASP A 232 -6.44 -25.34 -6.14
N GLY A 233 -6.00 -25.50 -4.89
CA GLY A 233 -5.05 -26.50 -4.46
C GLY A 233 -5.58 -27.38 -3.32
N PRO A 234 -4.83 -28.41 -2.89
CA PRO A 234 -5.23 -29.32 -1.81
C PRO A 234 -5.32 -28.62 -0.44
N LYS A 235 -4.67 -27.46 -0.29
CA LYS A 235 -4.82 -26.55 0.85
C LYS A 235 -5.02 -25.13 0.34
N PRO A 236 -6.00 -24.38 0.88
CA PRO A 236 -6.13 -22.95 0.62
C PRO A 236 -4.84 -22.21 0.95
N ILE A 237 -4.40 -21.33 0.07
CA ILE A 237 -3.28 -20.42 0.31
C ILE A 237 -3.87 -19.05 0.60
N SER A 238 -3.61 -18.50 1.78
CA SER A 238 -3.92 -17.12 2.13
C SER A 238 -2.63 -16.32 2.27
N ALA A 239 -2.54 -15.21 1.54
CA ALA A 239 -1.40 -14.31 1.51
C ALA A 239 -1.88 -12.89 1.91
N PRO A 240 -1.86 -12.55 3.21
CA PRO A 240 -2.14 -11.20 3.66
C PRO A 240 -0.92 -10.30 3.36
N VAL A 241 -1.08 -9.30 2.51
CA VAL A 241 0.02 -8.44 2.05
C VAL A 241 -0.19 -7.00 2.47
N CYS A 242 0.81 -6.44 3.16
CA CYS A 242 0.80 -5.05 3.61
C CYS A 242 0.78 -4.08 2.41
N MET A 243 -0.19 -3.18 2.41
CA MET A 243 -0.38 -2.10 1.44
C MET A 243 -0.03 -0.73 2.04
N TYR A 244 -0.24 -0.54 3.34
CA TYR A 244 0.15 0.65 4.09
C TYR A 244 0.73 0.22 5.43
N ALA A 245 1.97 0.62 5.71
CA ALA A 245 2.68 0.29 6.94
C ALA A 245 2.81 1.51 7.83
N THR A 246 2.58 1.34 9.12
CA THR A 246 2.81 2.40 10.12
C THR A 246 3.87 1.99 11.13
N THR A 247 4.31 2.96 11.92
CA THR A 247 5.12 2.76 13.13
C THR A 247 4.27 2.66 14.41
N LEU A 248 2.95 2.83 14.30
CA LEU A 248 2.02 2.97 15.42
C LEU A 248 1.75 1.63 16.11
N LYS A 249 1.82 1.63 17.45
CA LYS A 249 1.53 0.47 18.29
C LYS A 249 0.04 0.37 18.66
N PRO A 250 -0.59 -0.82 18.58
CA PRO A 250 -2.01 -0.96 18.88
C PRO A 250 -2.34 -0.60 20.33
N GLU A 251 -1.49 -0.93 21.30
CA GLU A 251 -1.67 -0.62 22.73
C GLU A 251 -1.82 0.89 23.00
N ASP A 252 -1.11 1.72 22.23
CA ASP A 252 -1.09 3.17 22.41
C ASP A 252 -2.24 3.82 21.63
N HIS A 253 -2.53 3.33 20.42
CA HIS A 253 -3.40 4.02 19.47
C HIS A 253 -4.76 3.36 19.24
N CYS A 254 -5.07 2.22 19.86
CA CYS A 254 -6.38 1.58 19.78
C CYS A 254 -7.13 1.61 21.11
N ASP A 255 -8.45 1.66 21.02
CA ASP A 255 -9.34 1.35 22.12
C ASP A 255 -9.21 -0.13 22.51
N VAL A 256 -9.41 -0.42 23.81
CA VAL A 256 -9.30 -1.78 24.35
C VAL A 256 -10.20 -2.79 23.63
N SER A 257 -11.34 -2.35 23.08
CA SER A 257 -12.25 -3.19 22.30
C SER A 257 -11.68 -3.72 20.98
N LEU A 258 -10.59 -3.12 20.48
CA LEU A 258 -9.90 -3.56 19.26
C LEU A 258 -8.70 -4.46 19.54
N LEU A 259 -8.25 -4.54 20.80
CA LEU A 259 -7.14 -5.39 21.19
C LEU A 259 -7.62 -6.84 21.29
N ALA A 260 -7.19 -7.67 20.34
CA ALA A 260 -7.44 -9.11 20.32
C ALA A 260 -6.80 -9.81 21.53
N LEU A 261 -7.41 -10.92 21.95
CA LEU A 261 -6.82 -11.83 22.91
C LEU A 261 -5.54 -12.48 22.32
N PRO A 262 -4.57 -12.87 23.16
CA PRO A 262 -3.21 -13.24 22.73
C PRO A 262 -3.12 -14.33 21.65
N ASP A 263 -4.11 -15.24 21.57
CA ASP A 263 -3.99 -16.52 20.86
C ASP A 263 -4.62 -16.57 19.46
N ASP A 264 -5.14 -15.46 18.92
CA ASP A 264 -5.73 -15.44 17.58
C ASP A 264 -5.00 -14.50 16.62
N TYR A 265 -3.91 -15.01 16.05
CA TYR A 265 -3.10 -14.30 15.04
C TYR A 265 -3.91 -13.95 13.78
N LEU A 266 -4.93 -14.76 13.44
CA LEU A 266 -5.79 -14.54 12.29
C LEU A 266 -6.90 -13.50 12.58
N ALA A 267 -7.31 -13.33 13.84
CA ALA A 267 -8.28 -12.31 14.26
C ALA A 267 -7.69 -10.91 14.47
N ARG A 268 -6.38 -10.70 14.31
CA ARG A 268 -5.74 -9.38 14.38
C ARG A 268 -5.93 -8.53 13.10
N VAL A 269 -6.94 -8.86 12.30
CA VAL A 269 -7.46 -8.06 11.18
C VAL A 269 -8.92 -7.75 11.46
N TRP A 270 -9.28 -6.48 11.40
CA TRP A 270 -10.63 -6.03 11.69
C TRP A 270 -11.51 -6.10 10.44
N ARG A 271 -12.73 -6.62 10.60
CA ARG A 271 -13.76 -6.73 9.55
C ARG A 271 -15.01 -5.91 9.85
N MET A 272 -14.93 -5.08 10.88
CA MET A 272 -15.98 -4.16 11.29
C MET A 272 -15.57 -2.72 10.93
N PRO A 273 -16.53 -1.81 10.70
CA PRO A 273 -16.22 -0.40 10.50
C PRO A 273 -15.40 0.18 11.66
N LEU A 274 -14.41 1.00 11.31
CA LEU A 274 -13.50 1.67 12.25
C LEU A 274 -13.65 3.20 12.13
N GLU A 275 -13.41 3.88 13.24
CA GLU A 275 -13.33 5.33 13.34
C GLU A 275 -12.23 5.76 14.33
N ILE A 276 -11.86 7.03 14.28
CA ILE A 276 -11.02 7.66 15.31
C ILE A 276 -11.96 8.29 16.33
N GLY A 277 -11.89 7.86 17.58
CA GLY A 277 -12.68 8.43 18.67
C GLY A 277 -12.17 9.79 19.14
N ASP A 278 -12.92 10.44 20.02
CA ASP A 278 -12.59 11.77 20.56
C ASP A 278 -11.28 11.79 21.37
N ASN A 279 -10.82 10.62 21.82
CA ASN A 279 -9.54 10.42 22.50
C ASN A 279 -8.35 10.23 21.52
N GLY A 280 -8.57 10.40 20.21
CA GLY A 280 -7.56 10.21 19.18
C GLY A 280 -7.21 8.75 18.88
N LYS A 281 -7.89 7.78 19.54
CA LYS A 281 -7.64 6.36 19.34
C LYS A 281 -8.59 5.73 18.33
N LEU A 282 -8.11 4.72 17.64
CA LEU A 282 -8.92 3.88 16.76
C LEU A 282 -9.92 3.07 17.59
N ARG A 283 -11.18 3.03 17.16
CA ARG A 283 -12.25 2.23 17.80
C ARG A 283 -13.22 1.69 16.75
N ARG A 284 -14.10 0.78 17.18
CA ARG A 284 -15.24 0.33 16.36
C ARG A 284 -16.27 1.45 16.28
N VAL A 285 -16.90 1.62 15.11
CA VAL A 285 -18.09 2.48 14.99
C VAL A 285 -19.20 1.86 15.84
N ALA A 286 -19.78 2.66 16.75
CA ALA A 286 -20.91 2.21 17.56
C ALA A 286 -22.13 1.93 16.65
N SER A 287 -22.73 0.75 16.80
CA SER A 287 -23.98 0.35 16.15
C SER A 287 -25.20 0.94 16.85
#